data_AF-A0A7T8QVM4-F1
#
_entry.id   AF-A0A7T8QVM4-F1
#
_cell.length_a   1.000
_cell.length_b   1.000
_cell.length_c   1.000
_cell.angle_alpha   90.00
_cell.angle_beta   90.00
_cell.angle_gamma   90.00
#
_symmetry.space_group_name_H-M   'P 1'
#
loop_
_entity.id
_entity.type
_entity.pdbx_description
1 polymer ?
#
loop_
_entity_poly.entity_id
_entity_poly.type
_entity_poly.pdbx_seq_one_letter_code
_entity_poly.pdbx_strand_id
1 'polypeptide(L)'
;MEELAIKFETSINTIFHVLHDDFGLSIKSSQWLPKGSNPPLKFKRQEPRKKQMVLSFFDNYGVIFQHYLPMRTSVTAAVFKDVMNLFLKKFKEKRPEMVKRDWYFHFDNDPCHTANSTKEFLAKKGFKVIDHPP
;
A
#
# COMPACT_ATOMS: atom_id res chain seq x y z
N MET A 1 -2.41 12.39 -17.74
CA MET A 1 -1.72 11.11 -17.43
C MET A 1 -0.25 11.33 -17.12
N GLU A 2 0.52 11.99 -17.99
CA GLU A 2 1.91 12.39 -17.73
C GLU A 2 2.08 13.23 -16.47
N GLU A 3 1.23 14.24 -16.28
CA GLU A 3 1.28 15.10 -15.09
C GLU A 3 1.02 14.31 -13.79
N LEU A 4 0.12 13.33 -13.83
CA LEU A 4 -0.12 12.42 -12.71
C LEU A 4 1.06 11.45 -12.51
N ALA A 5 1.66 10.97 -13.58
CA ALA A 5 2.84 10.10 -13.53
C ALA A 5 4.03 10.81 -12.89
N ILE A 6 4.25 12.07 -13.25
CA ILE A 6 5.24 12.95 -12.64
C ILE A 6 4.88 13.19 -11.17
N LYS A 7 3.62 13.56 -10.88
CA LYS A 7 3.15 13.88 -9.51
C LYS A 7 3.28 12.70 -8.54
N PHE A 8 3.06 11.47 -9.02
CA PHE A 8 3.16 10.26 -8.20
C PHE A 8 4.49 9.51 -8.42
N GLU A 9 5.46 10.13 -9.10
CA GLU A 9 6.79 9.58 -9.38
C GLU A 9 6.74 8.13 -9.90
N THR A 10 5.79 7.86 -10.79
CA THR A 10 5.55 6.53 -11.31
C THR A 10 5.39 6.56 -12.83
N SER A 11 5.34 5.39 -13.45
CA SER A 11 5.18 5.33 -14.90
C SER A 11 3.76 5.72 -15.32
N ILE A 12 3.64 6.31 -16.52
CA ILE A 12 2.33 6.57 -17.15
C ILE A 12 1.50 5.28 -17.20
N ASN A 13 2.15 4.14 -17.43
CA ASN A 13 1.50 2.84 -17.48
C ASN A 13 0.98 2.39 -16.11
N THR A 14 1.69 2.73 -15.03
CA THR A 14 1.24 2.48 -13.65
C THR A 14 0.04 3.36 -13.29
N ILE A 15 0.07 4.65 -13.63
CA ILE A 15 -1.10 5.54 -13.47
C ILE A 15 -2.29 5.00 -14.27
N PHE A 16 -2.04 4.53 -15.49
CA PHE A 16 -3.05 3.92 -16.35
C PHE A 16 -3.64 2.65 -15.72
N HIS A 17 -2.84 1.76 -15.14
CA HIS A 17 -3.38 0.62 -14.43
C HIS A 17 -4.20 1.01 -13.20
N VAL A 18 -3.71 1.95 -12.39
CA VAL A 18 -4.38 2.37 -11.15
C VAL A 18 -5.73 3.04 -11.46
N LEU A 19 -5.77 3.99 -12.40
CA LEU A 19 -7.02 4.67 -12.75
C LEU A 19 -8.04 3.73 -13.41
N HIS A 20 -7.58 2.77 -14.21
CA HIS A 20 -8.46 1.89 -14.99
C HIS A 20 -8.91 0.66 -14.20
N ASP A 21 -7.99 -0.01 -13.52
CA ASP A 21 -8.20 -1.33 -12.95
C ASP A 21 -8.53 -1.25 -11.44
N ASP A 22 -7.95 -0.28 -10.72
CA ASP A 22 -8.17 -0.13 -9.26
C ASP A 22 -9.30 0.84 -8.95
N PHE A 23 -9.35 2.00 -9.61
CA PHE A 23 -10.41 3.00 -9.41
C PHE A 23 -11.60 2.83 -10.37
N GLY A 24 -11.48 2.01 -11.42
CA GLY A 24 -12.56 1.79 -12.40
C GLY A 24 -12.99 3.06 -13.16
N LEU A 25 -12.15 4.11 -13.18
CA LEU A 25 -12.45 5.42 -13.76
C LEU A 25 -12.39 5.42 -15.30
N SER A 26 -12.00 4.30 -15.88
CA SER A 26 -12.11 4.05 -17.31
C SER A 26 -12.91 2.79 -17.56
N ILE A 27 -13.93 2.93 -18.39
CA ILE A 27 -14.66 1.81 -18.95
C ILE A 27 -13.76 1.14 -20.00
N LYS A 28 -12.88 0.24 -19.58
CA LYS A 28 -12.21 -0.64 -20.55
C LYS A 28 -13.22 -1.68 -21.02
N SER A 29 -13.39 -1.75 -22.34
CA SER A 29 -14.22 -2.72 -23.10
C SER A 29 -15.74 -2.52 -23.09
N SER A 30 -16.24 -1.28 -23.01
CA SER A 30 -17.56 -0.99 -23.57
C SER A 30 -17.44 -0.98 -25.08
N GLN A 31 -18.00 -2.02 -25.71
CA GLN A 31 -18.21 -2.07 -27.15
C GLN A 31 -19.68 -1.81 -27.42
N TRP A 32 -19.99 -0.89 -28.33
CA TRP A 32 -21.34 -0.76 -28.85
C TRP A 32 -21.61 -1.99 -29.71
N LEU A 33 -22.58 -2.81 -29.31
CA LEU A 33 -22.94 -4.01 -30.05
C LEU A 33 -24.37 -3.90 -30.60
N PRO A 34 -24.64 -4.47 -31.80
CA PRO A 34 -25.99 -4.57 -32.32
C PRO A 34 -26.95 -5.28 -31.35
N LYS A 35 -28.22 -4.86 -31.35
CA LYS A 35 -29.25 -5.48 -30.50
C LYS A 35 -29.36 -6.98 -30.82
N GLY A 36 -29.13 -7.82 -29.82
CA GLY A 36 -29.19 -9.29 -29.94
C GLY A 36 -27.84 -10.01 -30.06
N SER A 37 -26.72 -9.28 -30.08
CA SER A 37 -25.39 -9.89 -30.07
C SER A 37 -24.98 -10.40 -28.67
N ASN A 38 -24.07 -11.36 -28.63
CA ASN A 38 -23.46 -11.82 -27.38
C ASN A 38 -22.57 -10.74 -26.74
N PRO A 39 -22.51 -10.64 -25.40
CA PRO A 39 -21.58 -9.75 -24.70
C PRO A 39 -20.11 -10.05 -25.07
N PRO A 40 -19.21 -9.06 -25.01
CA PRO A 40 -17.79 -9.29 -25.26
C PRO A 40 -17.22 -10.29 -24.26
N LEU A 41 -16.47 -11.28 -24.75
CA LEU A 41 -15.74 -12.22 -23.92
C LEU A 41 -14.58 -11.47 -23.22
N LYS A 42 -14.72 -11.23 -21.92
CA LYS A 42 -13.62 -10.73 -21.10
C LYS A 42 -12.83 -11.90 -20.54
N PHE A 43 -11.51 -11.85 -20.68
CA PHE A 43 -10.64 -12.79 -19.98
C PHE A 43 -10.87 -12.62 -18.48
N LYS A 44 -11.28 -13.70 -17.79
CA LYS A 44 -11.43 -13.66 -16.34
C LYS A 44 -10.05 -13.37 -15.73
N ARG A 45 -10.00 -12.44 -14.77
CA ARG A 45 -8.80 -12.19 -13.96
C ARG A 45 -8.38 -13.51 -13.32
N GLN A 46 -7.28 -14.07 -13.79
CA GLN A 46 -6.66 -15.21 -13.12
C GLN A 46 -5.79 -14.69 -11.98
N GLU A 47 -5.66 -15.49 -10.92
CA GLU A 47 -4.71 -15.13 -9.87
C GLU A 47 -3.30 -15.01 -10.47
N PRO A 48 -2.62 -13.86 -10.30
CA PRO A 48 -1.28 -13.71 -10.83
C PRO A 48 -0.35 -14.76 -10.21
N ARG A 49 0.38 -15.50 -11.06
CA ARG A 49 1.28 -16.59 -10.65
C ARG A 49 2.44 -16.11 -9.74
N LYS A 50 2.69 -14.80 -9.74
CA LYS A 50 3.74 -14.10 -8.99
C LYS A 50 3.12 -12.89 -8.27
N LYS A 51 2.62 -13.09 -7.04
CA LYS A 51 2.23 -12.01 -6.12
C LYS A 51 3.38 -11.74 -5.14
N GLN A 52 3.70 -10.47 -4.94
CA GLN A 52 4.69 -10.03 -3.96
C GLN A 52 4.04 -8.98 -3.05
N MET A 53 4.25 -9.12 -1.75
CA MET A 53 3.72 -8.19 -0.75
C MET A 53 4.74 -7.07 -0.51
N VAL A 54 4.25 -5.83 -0.37
CA VAL A 54 5.09 -4.65 -0.10
C VAL A 54 4.47 -3.87 1.04
N LEU A 55 5.24 -3.62 2.11
CA LEU A 55 4.86 -2.64 3.12
C LEU A 55 5.37 -1.27 2.67
N SER A 56 4.47 -0.31 2.54
CA SER A 56 4.81 1.07 2.16
C SER A 56 4.42 2.01 3.28
N PHE A 57 5.39 2.77 3.79
CA PHE A 57 5.20 3.80 4.80
C PHE A 57 5.38 5.15 4.14
N PHE A 58 4.40 6.05 4.28
CA PHE A 58 4.38 7.35 3.63
C PHE A 58 3.67 8.38 4.52
N ASP A 59 3.91 9.66 4.23
CA ASP A 59 3.22 10.80 4.81
C ASP A 59 2.73 11.73 3.71
N ASN A 60 2.27 12.93 4.09
CA ASN A 60 1.82 13.97 3.16
C ASN A 60 2.95 14.53 2.27
N TYR A 61 4.21 14.24 2.57
CA TYR A 61 5.38 14.60 1.75
C TYR A 61 5.87 13.42 0.88
N GLY A 62 5.16 12.29 0.88
CA GLY A 62 5.43 11.14 0.03
C GLY A 62 6.00 9.94 0.78
N VAL A 63 6.55 8.99 0.01
CA VAL A 63 7.01 7.70 0.54
C VAL A 63 8.24 7.88 1.43
N ILE A 64 8.22 7.27 2.62
CA ILE A 64 9.34 7.26 3.57
C ILE A 64 10.19 6.00 3.38
N PHE A 65 9.54 4.83 3.34
CA PHE A 65 10.20 3.54 3.28
C PHE A 65 9.30 2.49 2.64
N GLN A 66 9.89 1.60 1.85
CA GLN A 66 9.22 0.43 1.31
C GLN A 66 10.02 -0.83 1.62
N HIS A 67 9.32 -1.90 2.00
CA HIS A 67 9.92 -3.20 2.22
C HIS A 67 9.21 -4.26 1.38
N TYR A 68 9.98 -4.92 0.52
CA TYR A 68 9.51 -5.97 -0.38
C TYR A 68 9.70 -7.32 0.29
N LEU A 69 8.60 -8.04 0.52
CA LEU A 69 8.66 -9.40 1.04
C LEU A 69 9.05 -10.38 -0.07
N PRO A 70 9.60 -11.56 0.27
CA PRO A 70 9.73 -12.64 -0.70
C PRO A 70 8.41 -12.99 -1.39
N MET A 71 8.46 -13.58 -2.58
CA MET A 71 7.25 -13.99 -3.28
C MET A 71 6.43 -14.97 -2.44
N ARG A 72 5.10 -14.81 -2.46
CA ARG A 72 4.13 -15.70 -1.78
C ARG A 72 4.28 -15.78 -0.26
N THR A 73 4.89 -14.80 0.38
CA THR A 73 4.89 -14.68 1.84
C THR A 73 3.90 -13.61 2.30
N SER A 74 3.42 -13.76 3.53
CA SER A 74 2.54 -12.82 4.20
C SER A 74 3.25 -12.16 5.38
N VAL A 75 2.79 -10.99 5.77
CA VAL A 75 3.31 -10.30 6.95
C VAL A 75 2.80 -11.00 8.20
N THR A 76 3.73 -11.49 9.02
CA THR A 76 3.44 -11.94 10.38
C THR A 76 3.75 -10.80 11.36
N ALA A 77 3.25 -10.91 12.59
CA ALA A 77 3.61 -9.94 13.64
C ALA A 77 5.12 -9.83 13.87
N ALA A 78 5.88 -10.92 13.72
CA ALA A 78 7.34 -10.90 13.82
C ALA A 78 7.98 -10.09 12.69
N VAL A 79 7.60 -10.40 11.44
CA VAL A 79 8.08 -9.68 10.25
C VAL A 79 7.73 -8.19 10.35
N PHE A 80 6.51 -7.86 10.77
CA PHE A 80 6.08 -6.48 10.96
C PHE A 80 7.00 -5.73 11.94
N LYS A 81 7.29 -6.31 13.11
CA LYS A 81 8.18 -5.68 14.11
C LYS A 81 9.59 -5.43 13.57
N ASP A 82 10.14 -6.37 12.80
CA ASP A 82 11.46 -6.24 12.18
C ASP A 82 11.47 -5.10 11.16
N VAL A 83 10.45 -5.05 10.30
CA VAL A 83 10.27 -3.98 9.31
C VAL A 83 10.07 -2.62 10.00
N MET A 84 9.36 -2.56 11.13
CA MET A 84 9.16 -1.33 11.90
C MET A 84 10.47 -0.78 12.50
N ASN A 85 11.42 -1.64 12.88
CA ASN A 85 12.74 -1.18 13.31
C ASN A 85 13.51 -0.54 12.15
N LEU A 86 13.42 -1.12 10.94
CA LEU A 86 14.03 -0.55 9.74
C LEU A 86 13.37 0.77 9.35
N PHE A 87 12.05 0.82 9.41
CA PHE A 87 11.26 2.04 9.18
C PHE A 87 11.72 3.17 10.11
N LEU A 88 11.84 2.93 11.43
CA LEU A 88 12.26 3.97 12.37
C LEU A 88 13.61 4.59 12.03
N LYS A 89 14.56 3.77 11.55
CA LYS A 89 15.86 4.28 11.09
C LYS A 89 15.68 5.19 9.86
N LYS A 90 14.93 4.73 8.86
CA LYS A 90 14.66 5.50 7.63
C LYS A 90 13.82 6.74 7.86
N PHE A 91 12.88 6.69 8.78
CA PHE A 91 12.07 7.83 9.19
C PHE A 91 12.94 8.94 9.79
N LYS A 92 13.85 8.60 10.70
CA LYS A 92 14.79 9.57 11.28
C LYS A 92 15.72 10.19 10.24
N GLU A 93 16.15 9.41 9.25
CA GLU A 93 16.98 9.88 8.13
C GLU A 93 16.20 10.82 7.19
N LYS A 94 14.95 10.47 6.83
CA LYS A 94 14.18 11.15 5.78
C LYS A 94 13.27 12.28 6.29
N ARG A 95 12.96 12.30 7.60
CA ARG A 95 12.06 13.26 8.27
C ARG A 95 12.63 13.72 9.63
N PRO A 96 13.89 14.20 9.71
CA PRO A 96 14.52 14.59 10.98
C PRO A 96 13.75 15.68 11.74
N GLU A 97 13.03 16.55 11.03
CA GLU A 97 12.16 17.58 11.59
C GLU A 97 10.90 17.01 12.25
N MET A 98 10.32 15.94 11.70
CA MET A 98 9.14 15.28 12.28
C MET A 98 9.47 14.49 13.53
N VAL A 99 10.72 14.00 13.66
CA VAL A 99 11.19 13.32 14.88
C VAL A 99 11.11 14.24 16.11
N LYS A 100 11.26 15.56 15.92
CA LYS A 100 11.18 16.56 16.99
C LYS A 100 9.75 17.00 17.30
N ARG A 101 8.79 16.61 16.47
CA ARG A 101 7.37 16.97 16.59
C ARG A 101 6.57 15.75 17.02
N ASP A 102 5.33 16.00 17.40
CA ASP A 102 4.36 14.93 17.55
C ASP A 102 3.92 14.43 16.17
N TRP A 103 4.08 13.13 15.97
CA TRP A 103 3.56 12.42 14.81
C TRP A 103 2.79 11.20 15.28
N TYR A 104 1.81 10.82 14.48
CA TYR A 104 0.92 9.70 14.74
C TYR A 104 1.07 8.68 13.63
N PHE A 105 0.90 7.42 13.99
CA PHE A 105 1.04 6.28 13.11
C PHE A 105 -0.32 5.64 12.90
N HIS A 106 -0.68 5.36 11.65
CA HIS A 106 -1.99 4.82 11.29
C HIS A 106 -1.81 3.62 10.36
N PHE A 107 -2.53 2.54 10.64
CA PHE A 107 -2.60 1.32 9.86
C PHE A 107 -3.96 0.65 10.10
N ASP A 108 -4.30 -0.34 9.27
CA ASP A 108 -5.55 -1.09 9.37
C ASP A 108 -5.54 -2.13 10.50
N ASN A 109 -6.71 -2.71 10.78
CA ASN A 109 -6.91 -3.68 11.87
C ASN A 109 -6.46 -5.12 11.53
N ASP A 110 -5.47 -5.29 10.65
CA ASP A 110 -4.96 -6.61 10.29
C ASP A 110 -4.47 -7.39 11.54
N PRO A 111 -4.67 -8.72 11.61
CA PRO A 111 -4.20 -9.55 12.72
C PRO A 111 -2.72 -9.34 13.08
N CYS A 112 -1.83 -9.07 12.12
CA CYS A 112 -0.42 -8.82 12.41
C CYS A 112 -0.18 -7.48 13.15
N HIS A 113 -1.04 -6.49 12.91
CA HIS A 113 -0.98 -5.17 13.54
C HIS A 113 -1.66 -5.18 14.92
N THR A 114 -2.72 -5.95 15.07
CA THR A 114 -3.55 -5.99 16.29
C THR A 114 -3.07 -7.01 17.34
N ALA A 115 -2.16 -7.92 16.97
CA ALA A 115 -1.54 -8.88 17.88
C ALA A 115 -0.93 -8.21 19.13
N ASN A 116 -1.11 -8.81 20.32
CA ASN A 116 -0.57 -8.27 21.58
C ASN A 116 0.93 -7.98 21.51
N SER A 117 1.71 -8.90 20.92
CA SER A 117 3.16 -8.70 20.79
C SER A 117 3.53 -7.47 19.94
N THR A 118 2.67 -7.08 18.99
CA THR A 118 2.85 -5.89 18.15
C THR A 118 2.48 -4.64 18.94
N LYS A 119 1.36 -4.66 19.65
CA LYS A 119 0.92 -3.55 20.52
C LYS A 119 1.96 -3.22 21.59
N GLU A 120 2.47 -4.24 22.28
CA GLU A 120 3.55 -4.10 23.28
C GLU A 120 4.83 -3.52 22.66
N PHE A 121 5.20 -4.00 21.47
CA PHE A 121 6.36 -3.51 20.75
C PHE A 121 6.22 -2.03 20.38
N LEU A 122 5.07 -1.63 19.84
CA LEU A 122 4.79 -0.25 19.44
C LEU A 122 4.80 0.69 20.66
N ALA A 123 4.17 0.27 21.76
CA ALA A 123 4.19 1.02 23.01
C ALA A 123 5.62 1.20 23.55
N LYS A 124 6.42 0.12 23.58
CA LYS A 124 7.83 0.16 24.01
C LYS A 124 8.69 1.08 23.15
N LYS A 125 8.39 1.19 21.86
CA LYS A 125 9.07 2.09 20.92
C LYS A 125 8.53 3.52 20.95
N GLY A 126 7.47 3.80 21.71
CA GLY A 126 6.88 5.12 21.86
C GLY A 126 6.01 5.56 20.68
N PHE A 127 5.47 4.62 19.90
CA PHE A 127 4.56 4.96 18.81
C PHE A 127 3.21 5.47 19.36
N LYS A 128 2.74 6.59 18.81
CA LYS A 128 1.36 7.09 18.99
C LYS A 128 0.51 6.53 17.86
N VAL A 129 -0.28 5.50 18.12
CA VAL A 129 -1.13 4.84 17.10
C VAL A 129 -2.53 5.46 17.10
N ILE A 130 -3.09 5.72 15.91
CA ILE A 130 -4.47 6.19 15.73
C ILE A 130 -5.39 4.97 15.58
N ASP A 131 -6.55 5.00 16.24
CA ASP A 131 -7.58 3.98 16.09
C ASP A 131 -8.14 3.94 14.66
N HIS A 132 -8.31 2.73 14.12
CA HIS A 132 -8.88 2.49 12.81
C HIS A 132 -10.27 1.86 12.96
N PRO A 133 -11.33 2.36 12.28
CA PRO A 133 -12.62 1.69 12.25
C PRO A 133 -12.54 0.35 11.49
N PRO A 134 -13.41 -0.64 11.80
CA PRO A 134 -13.48 -1.89 11.05
C PRO A 134 -14.11 -1.74 9.65
#